data_AF-A0A7K1P1Y4-F1
#
_entry.id   AF-A0A7K1P1Y4-F1
#
_cell.length_a   1.000
_cell.length_b   1.000
_cell.length_c   1.000
_cell.angle_alpha   90.00
_cell.angle_beta   90.00
_cell.angle_gamma   90.00
#
_symmetry.space_group_name_H-M   'P 1'
#
loop_
_entity.id
_entity.type
_entity.pdbx_description
1 polymer ?
#
loop_
_entity_poly.entity_id
_entity_poly.type
_entity_poly.pdbx_seq_one_letter_code
_entity_poly.pdbx_strand_id
1 'polypeptide(L)'
;MKLPKALNEATAGAALKYHIKRALERSHSISDFSKQLELSAKNSKFTNNTLKIIEELNNSVKQASDEIKEKARDFTNEKLTNEQIKELLNNAEIPTSGRDAITFGTNNLNHEIVEFLHKNNKKMIIEKASNKEIELLAGANFKHPENIRASLDHDAITHILKRHGVNSVNVRNGEIPITNDDIANYRYIVNNADAILRTIDKHDKEAITAFKQINGHAVVVEQAINKKNELVLKTMFKSKGDYKNNEVYKEFSSTSLDADAKVRHRLSSYSGATENPTQKPLTSQADLLKTSENLNETTQE
;
A
#
# COMPACT_ATOMS: atom_id res chain seq x y z
N MET A 1 11.61 -61.90 9.26
CA MET A 1 10.19 -61.98 8.86
C MET A 1 9.73 -60.57 8.50
N LYS A 2 9.44 -60.25 7.22
CA LYS A 2 8.94 -58.92 6.82
C LYS A 2 7.43 -58.88 7.05
N LEU A 3 6.96 -57.91 7.84
CA LEU A 3 5.53 -57.69 8.07
C LEU A 3 4.82 -57.31 6.77
N PRO A 4 3.56 -57.75 6.56
CA PRO A 4 2.79 -57.41 5.37
C PRO A 4 2.57 -55.89 5.28
N LYS A 5 2.67 -55.36 4.05
CA LYS A 5 2.69 -53.92 3.75
C LYS A 5 1.49 -53.15 4.36
N ALA A 6 0.29 -53.74 4.30
CA ALA A 6 -0.92 -53.16 4.88
C ALA A 6 -0.87 -53.00 6.40
N LEU A 7 -0.22 -53.93 7.12
CA LEU A 7 -0.07 -53.85 8.57
C LEU A 7 0.92 -52.75 8.96
N ASN A 8 1.98 -52.55 8.16
CA ASN A 8 2.94 -51.46 8.35
C ASN A 8 2.32 -50.08 8.10
N GLU A 9 1.46 -49.94 7.09
CA GLU A 9 0.76 -48.68 6.78
C GLU A 9 -0.28 -48.31 7.86
N ALA A 10 -1.08 -49.28 8.32
CA ALA A 10 -2.03 -49.07 9.41
C ALA A 10 -1.33 -48.68 10.74
N THR A 11 -0.21 -49.32 11.05
CA THR A 11 0.61 -49.00 12.24
C THR A 11 1.25 -47.62 12.12
N ALA A 12 1.74 -47.26 10.93
CA ALA A 12 2.31 -45.93 10.67
C ALA A 12 1.24 -44.82 10.75
N GLY A 13 0.04 -45.07 10.25
CA GLY A 13 -1.09 -44.15 10.37
C GLY A 13 -1.51 -43.91 11.83
N ALA A 14 -1.58 -44.96 12.64
CA ALA A 14 -1.87 -44.85 14.07
C ALA A 14 -0.81 -44.05 14.82
N ALA A 15 0.48 -44.29 14.51
CA ALA A 15 1.59 -43.55 15.09
C ALA A 15 1.54 -42.06 14.69
N LEU A 16 1.34 -41.75 13.40
CA LEU A 16 1.18 -40.37 12.93
C LEU A 16 0.02 -39.66 13.65
N LYS A 17 -1.14 -40.31 13.76
CA LYS A 17 -2.31 -39.79 14.47
C LYS A 17 -2.00 -39.47 15.93
N TYR A 18 -1.28 -40.34 16.63
CA TYR A 18 -0.84 -40.12 18.00
C TYR A 18 0.06 -38.88 18.12
N HIS A 19 1.03 -38.73 17.23
CA HIS A 19 1.96 -37.61 17.25
C HIS A 19 1.29 -36.28 16.92
N ILE A 20 0.37 -36.25 15.95
CA ILE A 20 -0.45 -35.05 15.67
C ILE A 20 -1.31 -34.68 16.87
N LYS A 21 -2.03 -35.66 17.47
CA LYS A 21 -2.85 -35.42 18.66
C LYS A 21 -2.02 -34.84 19.80
N ARG A 22 -0.85 -35.41 20.06
CA ARG A 22 0.05 -34.95 21.12
C ARG A 22 0.62 -33.56 20.85
N ALA A 23 0.90 -33.22 19.60
CA ALA A 23 1.29 -31.87 19.22
C ALA A 23 0.14 -30.89 19.49
N LEU A 24 -1.10 -31.20 19.10
CA LEU A 24 -2.28 -30.37 19.36
C LEU A 24 -2.50 -30.13 20.86
N GLU A 25 -2.47 -31.18 21.68
CA GLU A 25 -2.69 -31.09 23.14
C GLU A 25 -1.65 -30.24 23.87
N ARG A 26 -0.47 -30.06 23.28
CA ARG A 26 0.68 -29.35 23.89
C ARG A 26 0.91 -27.95 23.32
N SER A 27 0.06 -27.51 22.41
CA SER A 27 0.28 -26.28 21.67
C SER A 27 -0.82 -25.27 21.97
N HIS A 28 -0.40 -24.06 22.32
CA HIS A 28 -1.30 -22.93 22.58
C HIS A 28 -1.38 -21.96 21.39
N SER A 29 -0.60 -22.20 20.34
CA SER A 29 -0.63 -21.44 19.09
C SER A 29 -0.34 -22.36 17.90
N ILE A 30 -0.68 -21.90 16.69
CA ILE A 30 -0.37 -22.61 15.44
C ILE A 30 1.15 -22.78 15.27
N SER A 31 1.93 -21.75 15.66
CA SER A 31 3.40 -21.80 15.64
C SER A 31 3.94 -22.89 16.57
N ASP A 32 3.37 -22.99 17.78
CA ASP A 32 3.75 -24.05 18.71
C ASP A 32 3.37 -25.43 18.18
N PHE A 33 2.20 -25.56 17.53
CA PHE A 33 1.76 -26.81 16.93
C PHE A 33 2.77 -27.31 15.88
N SER A 34 3.15 -26.46 14.93
CA SER A 34 4.14 -26.83 13.90
C SER A 34 5.48 -27.23 14.51
N LYS A 35 5.97 -26.48 15.51
CA LYS A 35 7.22 -26.81 16.23
C LYS A 35 7.13 -28.14 16.97
N GLN A 36 6.04 -28.39 17.70
CA GLN A 36 5.84 -29.64 18.44
C GLN A 36 5.72 -30.82 17.48
N LEU A 37 5.01 -30.67 16.36
CA LEU A 37 4.90 -31.71 15.34
C LEU A 37 6.25 -32.01 14.68
N GLU A 38 7.04 -31.00 14.37
CA GLU A 38 8.38 -31.17 13.78
C GLU A 38 9.36 -31.86 14.75
N LEU A 39 9.39 -31.43 16.02
CA LEU A 39 10.19 -32.09 17.07
C LEU A 39 9.75 -33.54 17.27
N SER A 40 8.45 -33.77 17.27
CA SER A 40 7.87 -35.10 17.40
C SER A 40 8.23 -36.00 16.22
N ALA A 41 8.24 -35.46 15.00
CA ALA A 41 8.66 -36.17 13.79
C ALA A 41 10.15 -36.53 13.84
N LYS A 42 11.02 -35.59 14.24
CA LYS A 42 12.48 -35.82 14.40
C LYS A 42 12.81 -36.92 15.41
N ASN A 43 12.03 -37.02 16.49
CA ASN A 43 12.25 -37.99 17.56
C ASN A 43 11.62 -39.38 17.27
N SER A 44 10.96 -39.54 16.13
CA SER A 44 10.19 -40.74 15.79
C SER A 44 10.87 -41.55 14.69
N LYS A 45 10.68 -42.88 14.68
CA LYS A 45 11.20 -43.79 13.64
C LYS A 45 10.26 -43.88 12.44
N PHE A 46 9.82 -42.72 11.94
CA PHE A 46 8.93 -42.67 10.78
C PHE A 46 9.64 -43.05 9.49
N THR A 47 8.85 -43.54 8.52
CA THR A 47 9.34 -43.76 7.16
C THR A 47 9.53 -42.41 6.45
N ASN A 48 10.39 -42.38 5.44
CA ASN A 48 10.58 -41.17 4.61
C ASN A 48 9.27 -40.66 4.01
N ASN A 49 8.36 -41.57 3.62
CA ASN A 49 7.04 -41.19 3.11
C ASN A 49 6.20 -40.47 4.16
N THR A 50 6.20 -40.96 5.40
CA THR A 50 5.49 -40.32 6.52
C THR A 50 6.11 -38.96 6.88
N LEU A 51 7.44 -38.83 6.84
CA LEU A 51 8.12 -37.54 7.07
C LEU A 51 7.73 -36.51 6.01
N LYS A 52 7.64 -36.92 4.74
CA LYS A 52 7.19 -36.05 3.64
C LYS A 52 5.75 -35.56 3.86
N ILE A 53 4.84 -36.45 4.30
CA ILE A 53 3.47 -36.06 4.64
C ILE A 53 3.43 -35.04 5.78
N ILE A 54 4.28 -35.20 6.80
CA ILE A 54 4.37 -34.24 7.92
C ILE A 54 4.90 -32.89 7.44
N GLU A 55 5.89 -32.90 6.55
CA GLU A 55 6.43 -31.68 5.94
C GLU A 55 5.37 -30.93 5.12
N GLU A 56 4.65 -31.64 4.24
CA GLU A 56 3.53 -31.09 3.46
C GLU A 56 2.41 -30.54 4.36
N LEU A 57 2.08 -31.25 5.45
CA LEU A 57 1.11 -30.78 6.45
C LEU A 57 1.59 -29.51 7.14
N ASN A 58 2.85 -29.45 7.59
CA ASN A 58 3.42 -28.26 8.22
C ASN A 58 3.44 -27.06 7.28
N ASN A 59 3.77 -27.27 6.00
CA ASN A 59 3.72 -26.22 4.98
C ASN A 59 2.30 -25.73 4.75
N SER A 60 1.32 -26.64 4.67
CA SER A 60 -0.10 -26.29 4.52
C SER A 60 -0.63 -25.52 5.73
N VAL A 61 -0.29 -25.94 6.95
CA VAL A 61 -0.65 -25.25 8.20
C VAL A 61 -0.02 -23.87 8.26
N LYS A 62 1.25 -23.74 7.85
CA LYS A 62 1.93 -22.45 7.78
C LYS A 62 1.24 -21.51 6.79
N GLN A 63 0.92 -22.00 5.58
CA GLN A 63 0.20 -21.23 4.57
C GLN A 63 -1.16 -20.76 5.10
N ALA A 64 -1.98 -21.67 5.64
CA ALA A 64 -3.28 -21.32 6.22
C ALA A 64 -3.14 -20.30 7.36
N SER A 65 -2.11 -20.41 8.20
CA SER A 65 -1.84 -19.44 9.25
C SER A 65 -1.49 -18.05 8.69
N ASP A 66 -0.70 -18.00 7.62
CA ASP A 66 -0.31 -16.73 7.00
C ASP A 66 -1.53 -16.07 6.32
N GLU A 67 -2.39 -16.85 5.65
CA GLU A 67 -3.65 -16.38 5.06
C GLU A 67 -4.63 -15.81 6.12
N ILE A 68 -4.76 -16.47 7.27
CA ILE A 68 -5.59 -15.98 8.39
C ILE A 68 -5.05 -14.67 8.94
N LYS A 69 -3.72 -14.56 9.11
CA LYS A 69 -3.07 -13.34 9.62
C LYS A 69 -3.21 -12.18 8.64
N GLU A 70 -3.09 -12.44 7.34
CA GLU A 70 -3.27 -11.41 6.32
C GLU A 70 -4.69 -10.86 6.38
N LYS A 71 -5.72 -11.74 6.40
CA LYS A 71 -7.12 -11.31 6.54
C LYS A 71 -7.40 -10.56 7.84
N ALA A 72 -6.81 -10.99 8.95
CA ALA A 72 -6.98 -10.32 10.24
C ALA A 72 -6.30 -8.93 10.32
N ARG A 73 -5.47 -8.58 9.34
CA ARG A 73 -4.73 -7.30 9.28
C ARG A 73 -5.03 -6.50 8.02
N ASP A 74 -6.04 -6.89 7.26
CA ASP A 74 -6.47 -6.21 6.04
C ASP A 74 -7.90 -5.71 6.20
N PHE A 75 -8.02 -4.42 6.51
CA PHE A 75 -9.29 -3.71 6.66
C PHE A 75 -9.69 -2.95 5.40
N THR A 76 -9.10 -3.25 4.23
CA THR A 76 -9.38 -2.53 2.98
C THR A 76 -10.85 -2.51 2.57
N ASN A 77 -11.61 -3.56 2.96
CA ASN A 77 -13.03 -3.69 2.68
C ASN A 77 -13.91 -3.41 3.92
N GLU A 78 -13.33 -2.96 5.03
CA GLU A 78 -14.05 -2.71 6.28
C GLU A 78 -13.99 -1.22 6.61
N LYS A 79 -15.11 -0.63 7.03
CA LYS A 79 -15.14 0.77 7.47
C LYS A 79 -14.99 0.83 8.99
N LEU A 80 -13.86 1.32 9.46
CA LEU A 80 -13.56 1.52 10.88
C LEU A 80 -13.98 2.92 11.33
N THR A 81 -14.24 3.07 12.64
CA THR A 81 -14.36 4.40 13.25
C THR A 81 -12.99 5.04 13.43
N ASN A 82 -12.95 6.37 13.56
CA ASN A 82 -11.69 7.09 13.75
C ASN A 82 -10.99 6.68 15.05
N GLU A 83 -11.74 6.34 16.08
CA GLU A 83 -11.25 5.85 17.38
C GLU A 83 -10.56 4.49 17.22
N GLN A 84 -11.19 3.55 16.51
CA GLN A 84 -10.59 2.24 16.23
C GLN A 84 -9.28 2.38 15.44
N ILE A 85 -9.27 3.25 14.42
CA ILE A 85 -8.06 3.51 13.62
C ILE A 85 -6.94 4.07 14.51
N LYS A 86 -7.25 5.06 15.36
CA LYS A 86 -6.27 5.64 16.29
C LYS A 86 -5.75 4.62 17.30
N GLU A 87 -6.60 3.75 17.83
CA GLU A 87 -6.20 2.70 18.77
C GLU A 87 -5.22 1.72 18.10
N LEU A 88 -5.54 1.24 16.90
CA LEU A 88 -4.67 0.36 16.11
C LEU A 88 -3.31 1.01 15.80
N LEU A 89 -3.30 2.30 15.43
CA LEU A 89 -2.07 3.05 15.14
C LEU A 89 -1.24 3.42 16.39
N ASN A 90 -1.85 3.37 17.58
CA ASN A 90 -1.18 3.60 18.85
C ASN A 90 -0.65 2.33 19.50
N ASN A 91 -1.15 1.17 19.11
CA ASN A 91 -0.72 -0.11 19.67
C ASN A 91 0.73 -0.43 19.29
N ALA A 92 1.61 -0.49 20.29
CA ALA A 92 3.04 -0.75 20.10
C ALA A 92 3.36 -2.20 19.65
N GLU A 93 2.44 -3.14 19.87
CA GLU A 93 2.58 -4.54 19.44
C GLU A 93 2.24 -4.72 17.96
N ILE A 94 1.57 -3.75 17.35
CA ILE A 94 1.15 -3.77 15.95
C ILE A 94 2.17 -3.00 15.11
N PRO A 95 2.89 -3.65 14.19
CA PRO A 95 3.80 -2.96 13.30
C PRO A 95 3.07 -1.96 12.40
N THR A 96 3.65 -0.78 12.20
CA THR A 96 3.15 0.24 11.25
C THR A 96 3.89 0.20 9.90
N SER A 97 4.85 -0.72 9.73
CA SER A 97 5.57 -0.94 8.48
C SER A 97 6.00 -2.40 8.29
N GLY A 98 6.37 -2.76 7.06
CA GLY A 98 6.80 -4.11 6.72
C GLY A 98 5.65 -5.11 6.59
N ARG A 99 5.97 -6.37 6.30
CA ARG A 99 5.00 -7.43 5.94
C ARG A 99 3.83 -7.56 6.91
N ASP A 100 4.10 -7.43 8.19
CA ASP A 100 3.16 -7.66 9.28
C ASP A 100 2.27 -6.44 9.63
N ALA A 101 2.45 -5.31 8.94
CA ALA A 101 1.66 -4.11 9.20
C ALA A 101 0.21 -4.20 8.70
N ILE A 102 -0.71 -3.57 9.44
CA ILE A 102 -2.13 -3.46 9.10
C ILE A 102 -2.30 -2.61 7.84
N THR A 103 -3.13 -3.08 6.91
CA THR A 103 -3.59 -2.32 5.75
C THR A 103 -4.99 -1.81 6.03
N PHE A 104 -5.18 -0.49 5.99
CA PHE A 104 -6.42 0.12 6.49
C PHE A 104 -7.49 0.35 5.42
N GLY A 105 -7.14 0.52 4.14
CA GLY A 105 -8.06 0.94 3.10
C GLY A 105 -8.22 2.45 2.95
N THR A 106 -8.51 2.89 1.73
CA THR A 106 -8.76 4.31 1.40
C THR A 106 -10.03 4.84 2.03
N ASN A 107 -11.05 3.98 2.19
CA ASN A 107 -12.29 4.27 2.92
C ASN A 107 -12.04 4.69 4.38
N ASN A 108 -10.90 4.35 4.98
CA ASN A 108 -10.52 4.69 6.35
C ASN A 108 -9.57 5.89 6.46
N LEU A 109 -9.10 6.46 5.34
CA LEU A 109 -8.29 7.66 5.33
C LEU A 109 -9.18 8.89 5.12
N ASN A 110 -9.22 9.79 6.11
CA ASN A 110 -9.98 11.04 6.06
C ASN A 110 -9.19 12.18 6.71
N HIS A 111 -9.74 13.40 6.66
CA HIS A 111 -9.13 14.61 7.24
C HIS A 111 -8.58 14.39 8.65
N GLU A 112 -9.42 13.85 9.54
CA GLU A 112 -9.09 13.69 10.96
C GLU A 112 -7.96 12.68 11.16
N ILE A 113 -7.97 11.59 10.38
CA ILE A 113 -6.89 10.60 10.42
C ILE A 113 -5.59 11.20 9.89
N VAL A 114 -5.61 11.96 8.79
CA VAL A 114 -4.42 12.66 8.29
C VAL A 114 -3.86 13.62 9.36
N GLU A 115 -4.74 14.39 10.01
CA GLU A 115 -4.34 15.30 11.08
C GLU A 115 -3.75 14.52 12.28
N PHE A 116 -4.36 13.40 12.66
CA PHE A 116 -3.85 12.53 13.71
C PHE A 116 -2.46 11.98 13.37
N LEU A 117 -2.26 11.49 12.14
CA LEU A 117 -0.95 10.98 11.68
C LEU A 117 0.13 12.05 11.80
N HIS A 118 -0.21 13.27 11.38
CA HIS A 118 0.68 14.42 11.45
C HIS A 118 1.00 14.82 12.89
N LYS A 119 0.02 14.97 13.78
CA LYS A 119 0.26 15.43 15.16
C LYS A 119 0.98 14.42 16.04
N ASN A 120 0.83 13.13 15.76
CA ASN A 120 1.30 12.06 16.64
C ASN A 120 2.47 11.25 16.08
N ASN A 121 3.14 11.76 15.04
CA ASN A 121 4.27 11.10 14.38
C ASN A 121 3.96 9.64 14.00
N LYS A 122 2.83 9.43 13.32
CA LYS A 122 2.37 8.09 12.92
C LYS A 122 2.49 7.86 11.43
N LYS A 123 2.35 6.59 11.08
CA LYS A 123 2.33 6.08 9.71
C LYS A 123 1.17 5.11 9.54
N MET A 124 0.54 5.16 8.38
CA MET A 124 -0.56 4.29 7.99
C MET A 124 -0.25 3.63 6.65
N ILE A 125 -0.47 2.31 6.55
CA ILE A 125 -0.49 1.61 5.26
C ILE A 125 -1.92 1.68 4.72
N ILE A 126 -2.08 2.18 3.50
CA ILE A 126 -3.40 2.48 2.94
C ILE A 126 -3.93 1.29 2.16
N GLU A 127 -3.24 0.85 1.11
CA GLU A 127 -3.71 -0.22 0.22
C GLU A 127 -2.52 -0.89 -0.50
N LYS A 128 -2.78 -2.02 -1.15
CA LYS A 128 -1.83 -2.61 -2.11
C LYS A 128 -1.74 -1.73 -3.35
N ALA A 129 -0.56 -1.71 -3.98
CA ALA A 129 -0.36 -1.01 -5.25
C ALA A 129 -1.33 -1.55 -6.32
N SER A 130 -1.85 -0.66 -7.15
CA SER A 130 -2.71 -1.03 -8.28
C SER A 130 -1.92 -1.79 -9.36
N ASN A 131 -2.61 -2.56 -10.22
CA ASN A 131 -1.97 -3.24 -11.34
C ASN A 131 -1.19 -2.27 -12.24
N LYS A 132 -1.73 -1.07 -12.48
CA LYS A 132 -1.06 0.01 -13.23
C LYS A 132 0.25 0.44 -12.58
N GLU A 133 0.28 0.57 -11.25
CA GLU A 133 1.51 0.87 -10.52
C GLU A 133 2.49 -0.30 -10.60
N ILE A 134 2.03 -1.54 -10.46
CA ILE A 134 2.88 -2.74 -10.54
C ILE A 134 3.54 -2.88 -11.92
N GLU A 135 2.77 -2.69 -13.00
CA GLU A 135 3.26 -2.72 -14.38
C GLU A 135 4.33 -1.65 -14.63
N LEU A 136 4.05 -0.41 -14.20
CA LEU A 136 5.02 0.71 -14.30
C LEU A 136 6.31 0.44 -13.51
N LEU A 137 6.19 -0.35 -12.45
CA LEU A 137 7.28 -0.72 -11.57
C LEU A 137 7.95 -2.05 -11.96
N ALA A 138 7.63 -2.61 -13.13
CA ALA A 138 8.34 -3.75 -13.66
C ALA A 138 9.86 -3.46 -13.69
N GLY A 139 10.66 -4.41 -13.18
CA GLY A 139 12.11 -4.25 -13.06
C GLY A 139 12.59 -3.28 -11.97
N ALA A 140 11.71 -2.75 -11.11
CA ALA A 140 12.13 -2.14 -9.85
C ALA A 140 12.62 -3.23 -8.86
N ASN A 141 13.70 -2.95 -8.15
CA ASN A 141 14.30 -3.90 -7.19
C ASN A 141 13.50 -3.96 -5.87
N PHE A 142 12.31 -4.54 -5.93
CA PHE A 142 11.52 -4.91 -4.76
C PHE A 142 11.99 -6.23 -4.18
N LYS A 143 11.95 -6.34 -2.84
CA LYS A 143 12.23 -7.60 -2.15
C LYS A 143 11.07 -8.58 -2.28
N HIS A 144 9.85 -8.05 -2.33
CA HIS A 144 8.59 -8.78 -2.45
C HIS A 144 7.65 -7.98 -3.39
N PRO A 145 7.82 -8.10 -4.72
CA PRO A 145 7.01 -7.37 -5.70
C PRO A 145 5.51 -7.67 -5.60
N GLU A 146 5.14 -8.83 -5.05
CA GLU A 146 3.76 -9.26 -4.79
C GLU A 146 3.05 -8.51 -3.66
N ASN A 147 3.78 -7.75 -2.83
CA ASN A 147 3.26 -7.09 -1.64
C ASN A 147 3.70 -5.62 -1.53
N ILE A 148 3.69 -4.92 -2.66
CA ILE A 148 3.94 -3.47 -2.70
C ILE A 148 2.70 -2.76 -2.14
N ARG A 149 2.90 -1.88 -1.15
CA ARG A 149 1.79 -1.16 -0.48
C ARG A 149 2.02 0.35 -0.43
N ALA A 150 0.96 1.11 -0.66
CA ALA A 150 0.99 2.56 -0.51
C ALA A 150 0.90 2.95 0.97
N SER A 151 1.66 3.95 1.37
CA SER A 151 1.68 4.42 2.76
C SER A 151 1.76 5.93 2.87
N LEU A 152 1.24 6.43 3.99
CA LEU A 152 1.25 7.83 4.37
C LEU A 152 1.87 7.97 5.76
N ASP A 153 2.89 8.79 5.89
CA ASP A 153 3.56 9.06 7.16
C ASP A 153 3.60 10.55 7.53
N HIS A 154 3.96 10.79 8.78
CA HIS A 154 4.14 12.12 9.34
C HIS A 154 5.08 13.01 8.50
N ASP A 155 6.22 12.47 8.05
CA ASP A 155 7.22 13.26 7.33
C ASP A 155 6.68 13.78 6.00
N ALA A 156 5.92 12.94 5.28
CA ALA A 156 5.22 13.32 4.06
C ALA A 156 4.20 14.42 4.31
N ILE A 157 3.34 14.27 5.32
CA ILE A 157 2.31 15.27 5.64
C ILE A 157 2.97 16.59 6.05
N THR A 158 4.00 16.53 6.90
CA THR A 158 4.78 17.71 7.32
C THR A 158 5.39 18.42 6.12
N HIS A 159 6.01 17.68 5.19
CA HIS A 159 6.58 18.24 3.98
C HIS A 159 5.53 18.96 3.14
N ILE A 160 4.41 18.28 2.85
CA ILE A 160 3.33 18.78 2.01
C ILE A 160 2.73 20.04 2.62
N LEU A 161 2.35 20.02 3.91
CA LEU A 161 1.73 21.18 4.55
C LEU A 161 2.70 22.35 4.71
N LYS A 162 4.00 22.09 4.93
CA LYS A 162 5.02 23.14 5.00
C LYS A 162 5.25 23.83 3.66
N ARG A 163 5.20 23.08 2.55
CA ARG A 163 5.54 23.59 1.21
C ARG A 163 4.30 24.08 0.46
N HIS A 164 3.19 23.38 0.59
CA HIS A 164 1.97 23.59 -0.18
C HIS A 164 0.71 23.79 0.69
N GLY A 165 0.81 23.75 2.03
CA GLY A 165 -0.33 24.02 2.90
C GLY A 165 -0.77 25.48 2.89
N VAL A 166 -1.96 25.77 3.42
CA VAL A 166 -2.59 27.11 3.45
C VAL A 166 -1.65 28.23 3.90
N ASN A 167 -0.76 27.94 4.85
CA ASN A 167 0.17 28.91 5.42
C ASN A 167 1.57 28.92 4.78
N SER A 168 1.79 28.14 3.72
CA SER A 168 3.11 27.99 3.11
C SER A 168 3.55 29.22 2.34
N VAL A 169 4.87 29.37 2.19
CA VAL A 169 5.44 30.43 1.35
C VAL A 169 5.00 30.29 -0.10
N ASN A 170 4.88 29.07 -0.61
CA ASN A 170 4.50 28.88 -2.00
C ASN A 170 3.04 29.30 -2.26
N VAL A 171 2.12 29.04 -1.32
CA VAL A 171 0.74 29.49 -1.42
C VAL A 171 0.66 31.02 -1.38
N ARG A 172 1.48 31.66 -0.54
CA ARG A 172 1.62 33.14 -0.56
C ARG A 172 2.16 33.65 -1.91
N ASN A 173 2.93 32.84 -2.62
CA ASN A 173 3.45 33.13 -3.95
C ASN A 173 2.52 32.69 -5.09
N GLY A 174 1.27 32.31 -4.79
CA GLY A 174 0.23 32.03 -5.79
C GLY A 174 -0.04 30.56 -6.08
N GLU A 175 0.61 29.62 -5.39
CA GLU A 175 0.22 28.20 -5.44
C GLU A 175 -1.14 27.96 -4.77
N ILE A 176 -1.81 26.88 -5.18
CA ILE A 176 -3.09 26.49 -4.59
C ILE A 176 -2.81 25.61 -3.37
N PRO A 177 -3.44 25.91 -2.22
CA PRO A 177 -3.16 25.19 -1.00
C PRO A 177 -3.61 23.73 -1.06
N ILE A 178 -2.81 22.87 -0.45
CA ILE A 178 -3.12 21.50 -0.08
C ILE A 178 -3.63 21.47 1.37
N THR A 179 -4.74 20.78 1.58
CA THR A 179 -5.36 20.56 2.89
C THR A 179 -5.21 19.10 3.32
N ASN A 180 -5.60 18.79 4.57
CA ASN A 180 -5.67 17.39 5.01
C ASN A 180 -6.70 16.58 4.21
N ASP A 181 -7.77 17.21 3.72
CA ASP A 181 -8.74 16.58 2.82
C ASP A 181 -8.13 16.23 1.47
N ASP A 182 -7.32 17.12 0.90
CA ASP A 182 -6.60 16.82 -0.34
C ASP A 182 -5.64 15.64 -0.13
N ILE A 183 -4.88 15.64 0.98
CA ILE A 183 -3.96 14.55 1.34
C ILE A 183 -4.73 13.24 1.55
N ALA A 184 -5.89 13.26 2.23
CA ALA A 184 -6.69 12.05 2.44
C ALA A 184 -7.14 11.41 1.11
N ASN A 185 -7.32 12.23 0.07
CA ASN A 185 -7.73 11.78 -1.26
C ASN A 185 -6.57 11.43 -2.20
N TYR A 186 -5.30 11.45 -1.75
CA TYR A 186 -4.16 11.27 -2.65
C TYR A 186 -4.18 9.95 -3.43
N ARG A 187 -4.67 8.85 -2.83
CA ARG A 187 -4.79 7.55 -3.50
C ARG A 187 -5.82 7.57 -4.63
N TYR A 188 -6.93 8.29 -4.46
CA TYR A 188 -7.89 8.49 -5.55
C TYR A 188 -7.23 9.20 -6.73
N ILE A 189 -6.41 10.23 -6.47
CA ILE A 189 -5.67 10.96 -7.49
C ILE A 189 -4.70 10.04 -8.24
N VAL A 190 -3.96 9.18 -7.52
CA VAL A 190 -3.02 8.23 -8.14
C VAL A 190 -3.74 7.18 -8.97
N ASN A 191 -4.77 6.53 -8.41
CA ASN A 191 -5.48 5.43 -9.07
C ASN A 191 -6.25 5.90 -10.31
N ASN A 192 -6.68 7.16 -10.33
CA ASN A 192 -7.43 7.75 -11.44
C ASN A 192 -6.59 8.73 -12.27
N ALA A 193 -5.26 8.73 -12.13
CA ALA A 193 -4.38 9.69 -12.78
C ALA A 193 -4.47 9.62 -14.32
N ASP A 194 -4.51 10.80 -14.95
CA ASP A 194 -4.54 10.93 -16.41
C ASP A 194 -3.17 10.60 -17.03
N ALA A 195 -2.10 10.79 -16.27
CA ALA A 195 -0.77 10.25 -16.57
C ALA A 195 -0.07 9.80 -15.29
N ILE A 196 0.73 8.74 -15.38
CA ILE A 196 1.59 8.28 -14.30
C ILE A 196 2.95 7.90 -14.88
N LEU A 197 4.01 8.41 -14.28
CA LEU A 197 5.38 8.31 -14.79
C LEU A 197 6.28 7.71 -13.73
N ARG A 198 7.22 6.86 -14.13
CA ARG A 198 8.32 6.44 -13.25
C ARG A 198 9.44 7.46 -13.35
N THR A 199 9.85 7.98 -12.21
CA THR A 199 10.85 9.05 -12.13
C THR A 199 12.02 8.63 -11.24
N ILE A 200 13.16 9.26 -11.47
CA ILE A 200 14.32 9.21 -10.59
C ILE A 200 14.52 10.61 -10.02
N ASP A 201 14.64 10.71 -8.70
CA ASP A 201 15.02 11.97 -8.08
C ASP A 201 16.54 12.21 -8.14
N LYS A 202 16.97 13.41 -7.73
CA LYS A 202 18.38 13.81 -7.70
C LYS A 202 19.31 12.92 -6.86
N HIS A 203 18.78 12.00 -6.06
CA HIS A 203 19.52 11.05 -5.22
C HIS A 203 19.51 9.64 -5.81
N ASP A 204 19.18 9.51 -7.10
CA ASP A 204 19.02 8.23 -7.80
C ASP A 204 17.96 7.33 -7.14
N LYS A 205 17.01 7.92 -6.39
CA LYS A 205 15.90 7.19 -5.79
C LYS A 205 14.73 7.20 -6.76
N GLU A 206 14.16 6.03 -6.94
CA GLU A 206 13.01 5.86 -7.80
C GLU A 206 11.72 6.33 -7.11
N ALA A 207 10.84 6.92 -7.90
CA ALA A 207 9.52 7.35 -7.51
C ALA A 207 8.53 7.10 -8.65
N ILE A 208 7.25 7.22 -8.32
CA ILE A 208 6.17 7.35 -9.30
C ILE A 208 5.53 8.73 -9.11
N THR A 209 5.27 9.40 -10.22
CA THR A 209 4.64 10.72 -10.26
C THR A 209 3.34 10.61 -11.04
N ALA A 210 2.23 10.79 -10.33
CA ALA A 210 0.89 10.79 -10.87
C ALA A 210 0.42 12.22 -11.13
N PHE A 211 -0.26 12.41 -12.27
CA PHE A 211 -0.81 13.68 -12.73
C PHE A 211 -2.30 13.52 -12.96
N LYS A 212 -3.10 14.39 -12.34
CA LYS A 212 -4.55 14.45 -12.54
C LYS A 212 -4.98 15.87 -12.88
N GLN A 213 -5.74 16.02 -13.95
CA GLN A 213 -6.39 17.26 -14.32
C GLN A 213 -7.75 17.36 -13.62
N ILE A 214 -7.97 18.44 -12.88
CA ILE A 214 -9.25 18.71 -12.20
C ILE A 214 -9.57 20.19 -12.34
N ASN A 215 -10.69 20.52 -12.98
CA ASN A 215 -11.25 21.89 -13.05
C ASN A 215 -10.20 22.97 -13.40
N GLY A 216 -9.41 22.76 -14.46
CA GLY A 216 -8.37 23.72 -14.89
C GLY A 216 -7.10 23.74 -14.02
N HIS A 217 -6.95 22.80 -13.10
CA HIS A 217 -5.79 22.62 -12.24
C HIS A 217 -5.13 21.26 -12.46
N ALA A 218 -3.81 21.25 -12.44
CA ALA A 218 -3.02 20.03 -12.38
C ALA A 218 -2.74 19.68 -10.92
N VAL A 219 -3.15 18.48 -10.50
CA VAL A 219 -2.79 17.87 -9.22
C VAL A 219 -1.67 16.89 -9.48
N VAL A 220 -0.55 17.06 -8.77
CA VAL A 220 0.62 16.19 -8.89
C VAL A 220 0.85 15.48 -7.56
N VAL A 221 1.00 14.16 -7.61
CA VAL A 221 1.30 13.31 -6.44
C VAL A 221 2.55 12.49 -6.74
N GLU A 222 3.58 12.64 -5.90
CA GLU A 222 4.82 11.86 -5.99
C GLU A 222 4.87 10.85 -4.85
N GLN A 223 5.10 9.57 -5.16
CA GLN A 223 5.33 8.51 -4.18
C GLN A 223 6.73 7.94 -4.38
N ALA A 224 7.53 7.93 -3.32
CA ALA A 224 8.87 7.35 -3.32
C ALA A 224 8.81 5.83 -3.11
N ILE A 225 9.65 5.11 -3.83
CA ILE A 225 9.80 3.66 -3.70
C ILE A 225 10.88 3.38 -2.65
N ASN A 226 10.58 2.49 -1.70
CA ASN A 226 11.56 2.07 -0.70
C ASN A 226 11.84 0.56 -0.71
N LYS A 227 12.94 0.17 -0.06
CA LYS A 227 13.38 -1.24 0.04
C LYS A 227 12.46 -2.13 0.90
N LYS A 228 11.43 -1.57 1.53
CA LYS A 228 10.43 -2.29 2.34
C LYS A 228 9.18 -2.67 1.54
N ASN A 229 9.22 -2.50 0.20
CA ASN A 229 8.08 -2.68 -0.70
C ASN A 229 6.93 -1.71 -0.39
N GLU A 230 7.28 -0.44 -0.15
CA GLU A 230 6.28 0.59 0.09
C GLU A 230 6.42 1.73 -0.93
N LEU A 231 5.27 2.24 -1.35
CA LEU A 231 5.11 3.50 -2.07
C LEU A 231 4.74 4.56 -1.03
N VAL A 232 5.74 5.30 -0.55
CA VAL A 232 5.55 6.31 0.50
C VAL A 232 5.20 7.63 -0.18
N LEU A 233 4.07 8.25 0.19
CA LEU A 233 3.77 9.61 -0.29
C LEU A 233 4.95 10.53 0.04
N LYS A 234 5.44 11.29 -0.94
CA LYS A 234 6.59 12.18 -0.76
C LYS A 234 6.17 13.64 -0.86
N THR A 235 5.37 13.96 -1.87
CA THR A 235 4.77 15.28 -2.00
C THR A 235 3.46 15.22 -2.78
N MET A 236 2.66 16.28 -2.62
CA MET A 236 1.45 16.56 -3.35
C MET A 236 1.34 18.07 -3.50
N PHE A 237 1.01 18.56 -4.69
CA PHE A 237 0.74 19.97 -4.92
C PHE A 237 -0.25 20.18 -6.06
N LYS A 238 -0.80 21.40 -6.12
CA LYS A 238 -1.72 21.86 -7.14
C LYS A 238 -1.13 23.06 -7.87
N SER A 239 -1.13 23.01 -9.20
CA SER A 239 -0.75 24.14 -10.06
C SER A 239 -1.88 24.51 -11.00
N LYS A 240 -1.97 25.78 -11.40
CA LYS A 240 -2.93 26.24 -12.39
C LYS A 240 -2.55 25.74 -13.79
N GLY A 241 -3.57 25.44 -14.60
CA GLY A 241 -3.40 25.02 -15.99
C GLY A 241 -3.36 23.51 -16.19
N ASP A 242 -2.89 23.12 -17.37
CA ASP A 242 -2.79 21.72 -17.81
C ASP A 242 -1.59 21.00 -17.17
N TYR A 243 -1.76 19.78 -16.69
CA TYR A 243 -0.69 18.94 -16.16
C TYR A 243 0.43 18.68 -17.17
N LYS A 244 0.12 18.72 -18.47
CA LYS A 244 1.10 18.61 -19.56
C LYS A 244 2.10 19.78 -19.58
N ASN A 245 1.79 20.87 -18.89
CA ASN A 245 2.72 21.99 -18.75
C ASN A 245 3.81 21.74 -17.71
N ASN A 246 3.67 20.71 -16.87
CA ASN A 246 4.64 20.35 -15.86
C ASN A 246 5.98 19.94 -16.52
N GLU A 247 7.09 20.42 -15.96
CA GLU A 247 8.44 20.17 -16.50
C GLU A 247 8.77 18.67 -16.55
N VAL A 248 8.37 17.91 -15.54
CA VAL A 248 8.61 16.46 -15.49
C VAL A 248 7.84 15.73 -16.58
N TYR A 249 6.59 16.14 -16.81
CA TYR A 249 5.78 15.57 -17.89
C TYR A 249 6.38 15.92 -19.26
N LYS A 250 6.78 17.18 -19.47
CA LYS A 250 7.41 17.63 -20.72
C LYS A 250 8.69 16.85 -21.00
N GLU A 251 9.56 16.74 -20.00
CA GLU A 251 10.82 15.99 -20.11
C GLU A 251 10.55 14.54 -20.50
N PHE A 252 9.63 13.84 -19.81
CA PHE A 252 9.21 12.48 -20.17
C PHE A 252 8.67 12.37 -21.59
N SER A 253 7.74 13.27 -21.97
CA SER A 253 7.15 13.25 -23.31
C SER A 253 8.17 13.49 -24.43
N SER A 254 9.29 14.15 -24.12
CA SER A 254 10.35 14.47 -25.06
C SER A 254 11.40 13.36 -25.25
N THR A 255 11.51 12.41 -24.33
CA THR A 255 12.58 11.37 -24.33
C THR A 255 12.23 10.06 -25.07
N SER A 256 11.12 10.00 -25.80
CA SER A 256 10.75 8.98 -26.81
C SER A 256 10.32 7.57 -26.33
N LEU A 257 9.15 7.15 -26.84
CA LEU A 257 8.52 5.85 -27.18
C LEU A 257 8.85 4.50 -26.50
N ASP A 258 9.94 4.33 -25.77
CA ASP A 258 10.17 3.09 -25.03
C ASP A 258 9.59 3.21 -23.62
N ALA A 259 8.61 2.35 -23.32
CA ALA A 259 7.77 2.36 -22.12
C ALA A 259 8.52 2.14 -20.79
N ASP A 260 9.85 2.11 -20.79
CA ASP A 260 10.74 1.90 -19.64
C ASP A 260 11.63 3.11 -19.30
N ALA A 261 11.43 4.27 -19.94
CA ALA A 261 12.27 5.45 -19.75
C ALA A 261 12.04 6.15 -18.38
N LYS A 262 12.97 5.99 -17.44
CA LYS A 262 12.99 6.75 -16.18
C LYS A 262 13.41 8.21 -16.43
N VAL A 263 12.69 9.17 -15.85
CA VAL A 263 13.05 10.60 -15.97
C VAL A 263 13.76 11.11 -14.72
N ARG A 264 14.99 11.63 -14.89
CA ARG A 264 15.71 12.35 -13.83
C ARG A 264 15.05 13.71 -13.67
N HIS A 265 14.62 14.07 -12.47
CA HIS A 265 13.98 15.36 -12.28
C HIS A 265 14.26 16.00 -10.91
N ARG A 266 14.01 17.31 -10.86
CA ARG A 266 13.80 18.07 -9.63
C ARG A 266 12.37 18.58 -9.66
N LEU A 267 11.49 18.01 -8.84
CA LEU A 267 10.09 18.43 -8.80
C LEU A 267 10.00 19.86 -8.27
N SER A 268 9.61 20.79 -9.14
CA SER A 268 9.26 22.17 -8.79
C SER A 268 7.76 22.33 -8.90
N SER A 269 7.15 22.86 -7.85
CA SER A 269 5.76 23.31 -7.84
C SER A 269 5.60 24.69 -8.48
N TYR A 270 6.72 25.40 -8.72
CA TYR A 270 6.76 26.72 -9.34
C TYR A 270 6.58 26.57 -10.85
N SER A 271 5.34 26.36 -11.30
CA SER A 271 4.98 26.67 -12.68
C SER A 271 5.08 28.18 -12.82
N GLY A 272 5.98 28.70 -13.66
CA GLY A 272 6.10 30.13 -13.98
C GLY A 272 4.87 30.67 -14.72
N ALA A 273 3.70 30.56 -14.11
CA ALA A 273 2.42 30.91 -14.67
C ALA A 273 2.25 32.43 -14.58
N THR A 274 2.37 33.09 -15.73
CA THR A 274 1.81 34.41 -15.95
C THR A 274 0.29 34.37 -15.71
N GLU A 275 -0.21 35.42 -15.08
CA GLU A 275 -1.59 35.52 -14.58
C GLU A 275 -2.62 35.27 -15.69
N ASN A 276 -3.63 34.46 -15.40
CA ASN A 276 -4.91 34.52 -16.09
C ASN A 276 -6.02 34.57 -15.02
N PRO A 277 -6.95 35.54 -15.08
CA PRO A 277 -7.91 35.75 -14.01
C PRO A 277 -9.10 34.80 -14.15
N THR A 278 -9.80 34.60 -13.04
CA THR A 278 -11.07 33.85 -12.88
C THR A 278 -10.90 32.36 -12.53
N GLN A 279 -10.96 32.02 -11.24
CA GLN A 279 -12.10 31.28 -10.66
C GLN A 279 -11.92 30.98 -9.16
N LYS A 280 -13.08 30.74 -8.54
CA LYS A 280 -13.44 30.65 -7.12
C LYS A 280 -12.70 29.50 -6.38
N PRO A 281 -12.40 29.62 -5.07
CA PRO A 281 -11.76 28.54 -4.32
C PRO A 281 -12.68 27.33 -4.17
N LEU A 282 -12.14 26.13 -4.35
CA LEU A 282 -12.84 24.87 -4.07
C LEU A 282 -13.21 24.81 -2.59
N THR A 283 -14.49 24.55 -2.29
CA THR A 283 -14.96 24.18 -0.95
C THR A 283 -15.59 22.79 -1.03
N SER A 284 -14.95 21.85 -0.31
CA SER A 284 -15.41 20.53 0.17
C SER A 284 -15.94 19.50 -0.84
N GLN A 285 -15.93 18.24 -0.38
CA GLN A 285 -16.19 16.94 -1.06
C GLN A 285 -17.39 16.85 -2.02
N ALA A 286 -18.29 17.83 -2.05
CA ALA A 286 -19.49 17.82 -2.88
C ALA A 286 -19.18 17.83 -4.39
N ASP A 287 -18.08 18.44 -4.82
CA ASP A 287 -17.72 18.49 -6.25
C ASP A 287 -17.02 17.23 -6.76
N LEU A 288 -16.49 16.37 -5.88
CA LEU A 288 -15.87 15.09 -6.26
C LEU A 288 -16.91 13.96 -6.40
N LEU A 289 -17.99 13.99 -5.61
CA LEU A 289 -19.06 12.98 -5.62
C LEU A 289 -20.06 13.13 -6.79
N LYS A 290 -20.20 14.33 -7.36
CA LYS A 290 -21.11 14.57 -8.51
C LYS A 290 -20.70 13.86 -9.80
N THR A 291 -19.45 13.42 -9.89
CA THR A 291 -18.94 12.64 -11.03
C THR A 291 -19.29 11.15 -10.96
N SER A 292 -19.62 10.60 -9.78
CA SER A 292 -20.04 9.19 -9.66
C SER A 292 -21.54 8.96 -9.84
N GLU A 293 -22.39 9.96 -9.59
CA GLU A 293 -23.85 9.80 -9.72
C GLU A 293 -24.30 9.75 -11.19
N ASN A 294 -23.55 10.35 -12.13
CA ASN A 294 -23.93 10.40 -13.56
C ASN A 294 -23.56 9.14 -14.37
N LEU A 295 -23.01 8.08 -13.76
CA LEU A 295 -22.65 6.84 -14.46
C LEU A 295 -23.66 5.70 -14.32
N ASN A 296 -24.72 5.86 -13.50
CA ASN A 296 -25.71 4.79 -13.25
C ASN A 296 -27.10 5.03 -13.85
N GLU A 297 -27.32 6.10 -14.62
CA GLU A 297 -28.56 6.31 -15.38
C GLU A 297 -28.28 6.30 -16.88
N THR A 298 -28.14 5.11 -17.48
CA THR A 298 -28.52 4.84 -18.89
C THR A 298 -28.35 3.34 -19.19
N THR A 299 -29.30 2.51 -18.74
CA THR A 299 -29.69 1.30 -19.49
C THR A 299 -31.12 0.91 -19.14
N GLN A 300 -32.09 1.62 -19.73
CA GLN A 300 -33.44 1.12 -19.97
C GLN A 300 -33.95 1.74 -21.27
N GLU A 301 -33.84 0.98 -22.36
CA GLU A 301 -34.91 0.64 -23.30
C GLU A 301 -34.44 -0.52 -24.19
#